data_AF-A0A5J4TNZ6-F1
#
_entry.id   AF-A0A5J4TNZ6-F1
#
_cell.length_a   1.000
_cell.length_b   1.000
_cell.length_c   1.000
_cell.angle_alpha   90.00
_cell.angle_beta   90.00
_cell.angle_gamma   90.00
#
_symmetry.space_group_name_H-M   'P 1'
#
loop_
_entity.id
_entity.type
_entity.pdbx_description
1 polymer ?
#
loop_
_entity_poly.entity_id
_entity_poly.type
_entity_poly.pdbx_seq_one_letter_code
_entity_poly.pdbx_strand_id
1 'polypeptide(L)'
;MTSAHLFTTAAHLFTTAAHWFTTAAHWFTTAAHLFTIAVHWFTIAAHWFTIAAHWFTIAANWFTTAANWFTTAANWFTTAANWFTTAAHLFTTAIADYGGVEGDTNYIAVMKGDVVRLIKKDKEWFTVEKDGHIGKVPKGILVQK
;
A
#
# COMPACT_ATOMS: atom_id res chain seq x y z
N MET A 1 -72.02 60.36 26.00
CA MET A 1 -71.49 58.99 25.77
C MET A 1 -71.63 58.23 27.08
N THR A 2 -72.33 57.09 27.12
CA THR A 2 -72.66 56.38 28.38
C THR A 2 -71.52 55.44 28.80
N SER A 3 -71.39 55.16 30.11
CA SER A 3 -70.40 54.23 30.68
C SER A 3 -70.44 52.83 30.06
N ALA A 4 -71.63 52.36 29.68
CA ALA A 4 -71.81 51.09 28.99
C ALA A 4 -71.08 51.03 27.64
N HIS A 5 -71.11 52.11 26.85
CA HIS A 5 -70.41 52.16 25.56
C HIS A 5 -68.88 52.07 25.74
N LEU A 6 -68.32 52.75 26.75
CA LEU A 6 -66.89 52.68 27.03
C LEU A 6 -66.46 51.26 27.46
N PHE A 7 -67.29 50.58 28.25
CA PHE A 7 -67.05 49.20 28.66
C PHE A 7 -67.07 48.24 27.45
N THR A 8 -68.04 48.36 26.55
CA THR A 8 -68.10 47.55 25.33
C THR A 8 -66.90 47.79 24.42
N THR A 9 -66.47 49.05 24.24
CA THR A 9 -65.27 49.37 23.46
C THR A 9 -64.01 48.76 24.08
N ALA A 10 -63.85 48.86 25.41
CA ALA A 10 -62.71 48.25 26.11
C ALA A 10 -62.70 46.72 25.97
N ALA A 11 -63.86 46.07 26.10
CA ALA A 11 -63.98 44.62 25.91
C ALA A 11 -63.59 44.20 24.48
N HIS A 12 -64.00 44.95 23.46
CA HIS A 12 -63.64 44.67 22.06
C HIS A 12 -62.14 44.88 21.79
N LEU A 13 -61.50 45.87 22.42
CA LEU A 13 -60.06 46.06 22.32
C LEU A 13 -59.30 44.90 22.98
N PHE A 14 -59.78 44.43 24.13
CA PHE A 14 -59.19 43.27 24.82
C PHE A 14 -59.30 41.98 23.99
N THR A 15 -60.46 41.69 23.41
CA THR A 15 -60.63 40.51 22.53
C THR A 15 -59.74 40.58 21.30
N THR A 16 -59.60 41.78 20.71
CA THR A 16 -58.68 42.01 19.59
C THR A 16 -57.24 41.74 20.02
N ALA A 17 -56.78 42.30 21.13
CA ALA A 17 -55.43 42.05 21.66
C ALA A 17 -55.19 40.55 21.92
N ALA A 18 -56.16 39.85 22.52
CA ALA A 18 -56.07 38.41 22.74
C ALA A 18 -55.90 37.62 21.42
N HIS A 19 -56.65 37.96 20.37
CA HIS A 19 -56.51 37.33 19.06
C HIS A 19 -55.12 37.55 18.45
N TRP A 20 -54.56 38.76 18.61
CA TRP A 20 -53.20 39.06 18.15
C TRP A 20 -52.16 38.24 18.91
N PHE A 21 -52.29 38.08 20.23
CA PHE A 21 -51.43 37.21 21.02
C PHE A 21 -51.52 35.74 20.59
N THR A 22 -52.73 35.21 20.36
CA THR A 22 -52.91 33.84 19.87
C THR A 22 -52.27 33.65 18.50
N THR A 23 -52.41 34.63 17.61
CA THR A 23 -51.78 34.61 16.29
C THR A 23 -50.26 34.58 16.45
N ALA A 24 -49.68 35.49 17.23
CA ALA A 24 -48.24 35.52 17.48
C ALA A 24 -47.73 34.18 18.05
N ALA A 25 -48.44 33.60 19.01
CA ALA A 25 -48.10 32.28 19.59
C ALA A 25 -48.09 31.18 18.51
N HIS A 26 -49.07 31.16 17.60
CA HIS A 26 -49.07 30.21 16.48
C HIS A 26 -47.85 30.39 15.57
N TRP A 27 -47.47 31.63 15.25
CA TRP A 27 -46.27 31.92 14.45
C TRP A 27 -45.00 31.43 15.13
N PHE A 28 -44.85 31.63 16.45
CA PHE A 28 -43.72 31.09 17.22
C PHE A 28 -43.67 29.57 17.17
N THR A 29 -44.81 28.89 17.33
CA THR A 29 -44.89 27.42 17.23
C THR A 29 -44.48 26.94 15.84
N THR A 30 -44.95 27.59 14.77
CA THR A 30 -44.54 27.26 13.40
C THR A 30 -43.03 27.45 13.19
N ALA A 31 -42.47 28.56 13.68
CA ALA A 31 -41.03 28.81 13.60
C ALA A 31 -40.21 27.75 14.36
N ALA A 32 -40.65 27.36 15.56
CA ALA A 32 -40.01 26.31 16.33
C ALA A 32 -40.04 24.96 15.59
N HIS A 33 -41.17 24.58 14.99
CA HIS A 33 -41.26 23.37 14.17
C HIS A 33 -40.31 23.39 12.98
N LEU A 34 -40.23 24.51 12.25
CA LEU A 34 -39.29 24.66 11.13
C LEU A 34 -37.83 24.54 11.59
N PHE A 35 -37.50 25.10 12.75
CA PHE A 35 -36.17 24.94 13.34
C PHE A 35 -35.86 23.48 13.68
N THR A 36 -36.80 22.75 14.29
CA THR A 36 -36.63 21.32 14.56
C THR A 36 -36.39 20.51 13.28
N ILE A 37 -37.13 20.80 12.21
CA ILE A 37 -36.93 20.16 10.91
C ILE A 37 -35.53 20.47 10.37
N ALA A 38 -35.07 21.72 10.44
CA ALA A 38 -33.73 22.10 9.99
C ALA A 38 -32.62 21.37 10.77
N VAL A 39 -32.75 21.28 12.10
CA VAL A 39 -31.81 20.53 12.95
C VAL A 39 -31.80 19.04 12.59
N HIS A 40 -32.97 18.46 12.29
CA HIS A 40 -33.06 17.06 11.86
C HIS A 40 -32.32 16.82 10.54
N TRP A 41 -32.51 17.70 9.54
CA TRP A 41 -31.78 17.62 8.27
C TRP A 41 -30.27 17.80 8.44
N PHE A 42 -29.84 18.72 9.31
CA PHE A 42 -28.41 18.89 9.62
C PHE A 42 -27.82 17.62 10.24
N THR A 43 -28.56 16.97 11.15
CA THR A 43 -28.15 15.71 11.78
C THR A 43 -28.01 14.59 10.75
N ILE A 44 -28.96 14.47 9.81
CA ILE A 44 -28.88 13.52 8.71
C ILE A 44 -27.63 13.79 7.86
N ALA A 45 -27.39 15.05 7.48
CA ALA A 45 -26.22 15.42 6.69
C ALA A 45 -24.90 15.06 7.41
N ALA A 46 -24.78 15.36 8.70
CA ALA A 46 -23.61 15.00 9.51
C ALA A 46 -23.39 13.48 9.55
N HIS A 47 -24.47 12.69 9.64
CA HIS A 47 -24.39 11.23 9.58
C HIS A 47 -23.85 10.74 8.22
N TRP A 48 -24.32 11.32 7.11
CA TRP A 48 -23.80 10.99 5.77
C TRP A 48 -22.33 11.36 5.61
N PHE A 49 -21.88 12.51 6.13
CA PHE A 49 -20.46 12.88 6.14
C PHE A 49 -19.62 11.86 6.93
N THR A 50 -20.13 11.39 8.07
CA THR A 50 -19.45 10.39 8.90
C THR A 50 -19.29 9.06 8.15
N ILE A 51 -20.35 8.60 7.46
CA ILE A 51 -20.31 7.42 6.61
C ILE A 51 -19.25 7.60 5.51
N ALA A 52 -19.28 8.74 4.80
CA ALA A 52 -18.32 9.01 3.73
C ALA A 52 -16.86 8.99 4.23
N ALA A 53 -16.58 9.63 5.37
CA ALA A 53 -15.26 9.60 5.99
C ALA A 53 -14.80 8.17 6.35
N HIS A 54 -15.72 7.33 6.83
CA HIS A 54 -15.43 5.92 7.09
C HIS A 54 -15.04 5.18 5.80
N TRP A 55 -15.76 5.37 4.69
CA TRP A 55 -15.43 4.76 3.41
C TRP A 55 -14.07 5.22 2.87
N PHE A 56 -13.74 6.51 3.00
CA PHE A 56 -12.41 7.03 2.66
C PHE A 56 -11.30 6.34 3.46
N THR A 57 -11.54 6.11 4.75
CA THR A 57 -10.58 5.42 5.62
C THR A 57 -10.36 3.97 5.18
N ILE A 58 -11.43 3.25 4.84
CA ILE A 58 -11.35 1.88 4.31
C ILE A 58 -10.54 1.87 3.00
N ALA A 59 -10.83 2.79 2.08
CA ALA A 59 -10.11 2.88 0.82
C ALA A 59 -8.61 3.15 1.02
N ALA A 60 -8.26 4.09 1.90
CA ALA A 60 -6.86 4.38 2.23
C ALA A 60 -6.12 3.15 2.81
N ASN A 61 -6.78 2.38 3.67
CA ASN A 61 -6.22 1.14 4.22
C ASN A 61 -6.01 0.07 3.13
N TRP A 62 -6.93 -0.04 2.17
CA TRP A 62 -6.78 -0.93 1.03
C TRP A 62 -5.57 -0.55 0.16
N PHE A 63 -5.43 0.74 -0.17
CA PHE A 63 -4.26 1.23 -0.92
C PHE A 63 -2.94 0.95 -0.19
N THR A 64 -2.91 1.15 1.13
CA THR A 64 -1.74 0.86 1.96
C THR A 64 -1.38 -0.63 1.91
N THR A 65 -2.39 -1.51 2.01
CA THR A 65 -2.20 -2.96 1.93
C THR A 65 -1.64 -3.38 0.56
N ALA A 66 -2.19 -2.81 -0.52
CA ALA A 66 -1.70 -3.06 -1.88
C ALA A 66 -0.24 -2.61 -2.05
N ALA A 67 0.13 -1.42 -1.55
CA ALA A 67 1.51 -0.93 -1.59
C ALA A 67 2.50 -1.84 -0.82
N ASN A 68 2.07 -2.39 0.32
CA ASN A 68 2.88 -3.35 1.08
C ASN A 68 3.09 -4.66 0.31
N TRP A 69 2.07 -5.15 -0.41
CA TRP A 69 2.19 -6.32 -1.28
C TRP A 69 3.19 -6.08 -2.43
N PHE A 70 3.11 -4.92 -3.10
CA PHE A 70 4.07 -4.56 -4.15
C PHE A 70 5.51 -4.50 -3.62
N THR A 71 5.71 -3.90 -2.44
CA THR A 71 7.03 -3.85 -1.78
C THR A 71 7.55 -5.25 -1.49
N THR A 72 6.69 -6.14 -0.98
CA THR A 72 7.07 -7.55 -0.70
C THR A 72 7.47 -8.28 -1.97
N ALA A 73 6.70 -8.12 -3.05
CA ALA A 73 7.03 -8.71 -4.34
C ALA A 73 8.38 -8.19 -4.88
N ALA A 74 8.64 -6.88 -4.79
CA ALA A 74 9.92 -6.30 -5.19
C ALA A 74 11.11 -6.86 -4.40
N ASN A 75 10.94 -7.08 -3.09
CA ASN A 75 11.96 -7.70 -2.24
C ASN A 75 12.22 -9.17 -2.64
N TRP A 76 11.18 -9.93 -3.00
CA TRP A 76 11.35 -11.27 -3.54
C TRP A 76 12.10 -11.28 -4.87
N PHE A 77 11.78 -10.37 -5.80
CA PHE A 77 12.53 -10.24 -7.05
C PHE A 77 14.00 -9.89 -6.81
N THR A 78 14.27 -8.98 -5.87
CA THR A 78 15.64 -8.62 -5.49
C THR A 78 16.39 -9.82 -4.91
N THR A 79 15.73 -10.61 -4.06
CA THR A 79 16.31 -11.83 -3.48
C THR A 79 16.60 -12.87 -4.56
N ALA A 80 15.67 -13.07 -5.50
CA ALA A 80 15.86 -13.96 -6.64
C ALA A 80 17.04 -13.49 -7.51
N ALA A 81 17.12 -12.19 -7.82
CA ALA A 81 18.24 -11.63 -8.56
C ALA A 81 19.58 -11.86 -7.84
N ASN A 82 19.64 -11.63 -6.53
CA ASN A 82 20.84 -11.90 -5.72
C ASN A 82 21.23 -13.39 -5.74
N TRP A 83 20.25 -14.29 -5.70
CA TRP A 83 20.48 -15.73 -5.85
C TRP A 83 21.07 -16.04 -7.23
N PHE A 84 20.50 -15.48 -8.32
CA PHE A 84 21.03 -15.66 -9.67
C PHE A 84 22.45 -15.10 -9.82
N THR A 85 22.73 -13.93 -9.27
CA THR A 85 24.09 -13.35 -9.25
C THR A 85 25.05 -14.26 -8.49
N THR A 86 24.66 -14.77 -7.33
CA THR A 86 25.48 -15.70 -6.55
C THR A 86 25.71 -17.01 -7.30
N ALA A 87 24.68 -17.55 -7.94
CA ALA A 87 24.77 -18.74 -8.77
C ALA A 87 25.70 -18.50 -9.98
N ALA A 88 25.60 -17.35 -10.66
CA ALA A 88 26.51 -16.97 -11.72
C ALA A 88 27.96 -16.90 -11.23
N HIS A 89 28.20 -16.40 -10.01
CA HIS A 89 29.53 -16.42 -9.41
C HIS A 89 30.07 -17.84 -9.12
N LEU A 90 29.24 -18.88 -9.10
CA LEU A 90 29.72 -20.26 -8.99
C LEU A 90 30.20 -20.83 -10.33
N PHE A 91 29.95 -20.16 -11.45
CA PHE A 91 30.38 -20.61 -12.78
C PHE A 91 31.48 -19.70 -13.33
N THR A 92 32.44 -20.30 -14.03
CA THR A 92 33.54 -19.59 -14.70
C THR A 92 33.75 -20.17 -16.08
N THR A 93 34.24 -19.37 -17.02
CA THR A 93 34.55 -19.80 -18.39
C THR A 93 36.05 -19.92 -18.57
N ALA A 94 36.50 -21.01 -19.18
CA ALA A 94 37.88 -21.18 -19.58
C ALA A 94 38.21 -20.28 -20.79
N ILE A 95 39.29 -19.50 -20.70
CA ILE A 95 39.73 -18.57 -21.76
C ILE A 95 40.89 -19.12 -22.61
N ALA A 96 41.48 -20.23 -22.18
CA ALA A 96 42.57 -20.92 -22.86
C ALA A 96 42.45 -22.44 -22.65
N ASP A 97 43.09 -23.20 -23.54
CA ASP A 97 43.12 -24.66 -23.46
C ASP A 97 44.12 -25.12 -22.39
N TYR A 98 43.74 -26.15 -21.64
CA TYR A 98 44.56 -26.80 -20.63
C TYR A 98 44.38 -28.31 -20.72
N GLY A 99 45.45 -29.02 -21.07
CA GLY A 99 45.43 -30.48 -21.28
C GLY A 99 45.42 -31.31 -20.00
N GLY A 100 45.48 -30.70 -18.81
CA GLY A 100 45.66 -31.43 -17.55
C GLY A 100 47.09 -31.94 -17.37
N VAL A 101 47.27 -32.83 -16.38
CA VAL A 101 48.52 -33.56 -16.14
C VAL A 101 48.26 -35.03 -16.44
N GLU A 102 48.98 -35.60 -17.42
CA GLU A 102 48.77 -36.97 -17.85
C GLU A 102 49.04 -37.96 -16.71
N GLY A 103 48.05 -38.80 -16.39
CA GLY A 103 48.13 -39.80 -15.31
C GLY A 103 47.74 -39.29 -13.92
N ASP A 104 47.46 -38.00 -13.72
CA ASP A 104 47.02 -37.45 -12.42
C ASP A 104 45.53 -37.06 -12.45
N THR A 105 44.71 -37.82 -11.72
CA THR A 105 43.26 -37.60 -11.62
C THR A 105 42.88 -36.34 -10.84
N ASN A 106 43.85 -35.67 -10.19
CA ASN A 106 43.61 -34.40 -9.51
C ASN A 106 43.47 -33.22 -10.47
N TYR A 107 43.84 -33.36 -11.76
CA TYR A 107 43.74 -32.32 -12.77
C TYR A 107 42.71 -32.67 -13.83
N ILE A 108 42.00 -31.66 -14.33
CA ILE A 108 40.99 -31.82 -15.37
C ILE A 108 41.36 -31.00 -16.60
N ALA A 109 41.18 -31.60 -17.78
CA ALA A 109 41.38 -30.89 -19.03
C ALA A 109 40.18 -29.99 -19.34
N VAL A 110 40.45 -28.75 -19.72
CA VAL A 110 39.44 -27.76 -20.12
C VAL A 110 39.85 -27.11 -21.44
N MET A 111 38.88 -26.87 -22.30
CA MET A 111 39.04 -26.17 -23.57
C MET A 111 38.53 -24.75 -23.46
N LYS A 112 39.08 -23.85 -24.27
CA LYS A 112 38.60 -22.47 -24.36
C LYS A 112 37.12 -22.44 -24.71
N GLY A 113 36.34 -21.77 -23.88
CA GLY A 113 34.88 -21.65 -23.99
C GLY A 113 34.11 -22.58 -23.05
N ASP A 114 34.77 -23.55 -22.42
CA ASP A 114 34.11 -24.43 -21.45
C ASP A 114 33.63 -23.66 -20.22
N VAL A 115 32.39 -23.93 -19.81
CA VAL A 115 31.84 -23.43 -18.55
C VAL A 115 32.04 -24.49 -17.47
N VAL A 116 32.75 -24.12 -16.41
CA VAL A 116 33.05 -25.01 -15.28
C VAL A 116 32.53 -24.41 -13.98
N ARG A 117 32.06 -25.27 -13.08
CA ARG A 117 31.59 -24.85 -11.76
C ARG A 117 32.77 -24.76 -10.81
N LEU A 118 32.94 -23.61 -10.18
CA LEU A 118 33.99 -23.36 -9.23
C LEU A 118 33.64 -23.93 -7.85
N ILE A 119 34.50 -24.81 -7.33
CA ILE A 119 34.36 -25.42 -6.00
C ILE A 119 35.24 -24.70 -4.97
N LYS A 120 36.50 -24.40 -5.33
CA LYS A 120 37.46 -23.80 -4.40
C LYS A 120 38.46 -22.89 -5.12
N LYS A 121 38.77 -21.75 -4.51
CA LYS A 121 39.81 -20.83 -4.96
C LYS A 121 41.07 -20.99 -4.10
N ASP A 122 42.16 -21.53 -4.64
CA ASP A 122 43.49 -21.47 -4.03
C ASP A 122 44.36 -20.39 -4.72
N LYS A 123 45.60 -20.19 -4.25
CA LYS A 123 46.49 -19.10 -4.74
C LYS A 123 46.82 -19.22 -6.23
N GLU A 124 47.14 -20.43 -6.69
CA GLU A 124 47.57 -20.71 -8.07
C GLU A 124 46.58 -21.56 -8.86
N TRP A 125 45.83 -22.42 -8.15
CA TRP A 125 44.94 -23.41 -8.73
C TRP A 125 43.52 -23.21 -8.22
N PHE A 126 42.53 -23.39 -9.09
CA PHE A 126 41.12 -23.46 -8.72
C PHE A 126 40.65 -24.90 -8.88
N THR A 127 39.91 -25.39 -7.90
CA THR A 127 39.21 -26.67 -8.02
C THR A 127 37.88 -26.40 -8.71
N VAL A 128 37.64 -27.09 -9.81
CA VAL A 128 36.43 -26.94 -10.62
C VAL A 128 35.80 -28.29 -10.90
N GLU A 129 34.50 -28.28 -11.15
CA GLU A 129 33.70 -29.41 -11.60
C GLU A 129 33.27 -29.17 -13.05
N LYS A 130 33.48 -30.18 -13.90
CA LYS A 130 33.02 -30.22 -15.29
C LYS A 130 32.49 -31.62 -15.58
N ASP A 131 31.26 -31.73 -16.06
CA ASP A 131 30.62 -33.00 -16.45
C ASP A 131 30.74 -34.11 -15.37
N GLY A 132 30.58 -33.73 -14.09
CA GLY A 132 30.68 -34.64 -12.93
C GLY A 132 32.10 -35.01 -12.50
N HIS A 133 33.13 -34.51 -13.18
CA HIS A 133 34.53 -34.71 -12.81
C HIS A 133 35.08 -33.47 -12.12
N ILE A 134 35.77 -33.68 -10.99
CA ILE A 134 36.37 -32.61 -10.20
C ILE A 134 37.89 -32.64 -10.40
N GLY A 135 38.47 -31.49 -10.71
CA GLY A 135 39.92 -31.37 -10.86
C GLY A 135 40.42 -29.94 -10.70
N LYS A 136 41.74 -29.80 -10.65
CA LYS A 136 42.45 -28.52 -10.52
C LYS A 136 42.76 -27.95 -11.89
N VAL A 137 42.51 -26.65 -12.02
CA VAL A 137 42.76 -25.86 -13.23
C VAL A 137 43.50 -24.57 -12.82
N PRO A 138 44.47 -24.08 -13.60
CA PRO A 138 45.18 -22.84 -13.26
C PRO A 138 44.23 -21.65 -13.15
N LYS A 139 44.41 -20.80 -12.14
CA LYS A 139 43.58 -19.59 -11.95
C LYS A 139 43.59 -18.68 -13.18
N GLY A 140 44.76 -18.52 -13.82
CA GLY A 140 44.96 -17.55 -14.91
C GLY A 140 44.16 -17.84 -16.18
N ILE A 141 43.59 -19.04 -16.31
CA ILE A 141 42.82 -19.44 -17.49
C ILE A 141 41.30 -19.45 -17.26
N LEU A 142 40.83 -19.09 -16.05
CA LEU A 142 39.42 -19.05 -15.70
C LEU A 142 38.98 -17.62 -15.44
N VAL A 143 37.90 -17.20 -16.11
CA VAL A 143 37.30 -15.88 -15.95
C VAL A 143 35.84 -16.03 -15.53
N GLN A 144 35.42 -15.23 -14.57
CA GLN A 144 34.03 -15.10 -14.17
C GLN A 144 33.36 -14.12 -15.13
N LYS A 145 32.27 -14.54 -15.77
CA LYS A 145 31.46 -13.64 -16.60
C LYS A 145 30.44 -12.89 -15.76
#